data_AF-A0AAU6X263-F1
#
_entry.id   AF-A0AAU6X263-F1
#
_cell.length_a   1.000
_cell.length_b   1.000
_cell.length_c   1.000
_cell.angle_alpha   90.00
_cell.angle_beta   90.00
_cell.angle_gamma   90.00
#
_symmetry.space_group_name_H-M   'P 1'
#
loop_
_entity.id
_entity.type
_entity.pdbx_description
1 polymer ?
#
loop_
_entity_poly.entity_id
_entity_poly.type
_entity_poly.pdbx_seq_one_letter_code
_entity_poly.pdbx_strand_id
1 'polypeptide(L)'
;MRKGLVVTVLLVAANMCYASDTTTANFITQTYKQIINTSYRYYYIQNEAKSLIKNKAHFADIDFELTNAPQEVPIQDLKLNLQKDTAAFKWNDYPLPYARYVDEKSLPFYPFQNIILKYVPIATKASTIDSLWKKHIVAVPVSSGANEKQLKRAELKVMAAIRKKPEEEKNYYIIWKPVFSSDKRFALLAVDENGQGHTYIFKRDGNRWLIIYNKCWVA
;
A
#
# COMPACT_ATOMS: atom_id res chain seq x y z
N MET A 1 -7.74 -45.04 39.00
CA MET A 1 -6.62 -44.17 38.58
C MET A 1 -7.19 -43.09 37.65
N ARG A 2 -7.39 -41.88 38.16
CA ARG A 2 -6.65 -40.63 37.82
C ARG A 2 -6.69 -40.23 36.33
N LYS A 3 -7.63 -39.32 36.05
CA LYS A 3 -7.52 -38.04 35.31
C LYS A 3 -6.64 -38.00 34.05
N GLY A 4 -7.28 -37.72 32.90
CA GLY A 4 -6.64 -37.32 31.64
C GLY A 4 -7.63 -36.67 30.67
N LEU A 5 -8.51 -35.80 31.17
CA LEU A 5 -9.24 -34.81 30.38
C LEU A 5 -8.65 -33.44 30.75
N VAL A 6 -8.66 -32.46 29.84
CA VAL A 6 -8.05 -31.10 29.92
C VAL A 6 -6.65 -31.14 29.26
N VAL A 7 -6.36 -30.54 28.09
CA VAL A 7 -6.65 -29.20 27.56
C VAL A 7 -6.62 -29.23 26.03
N THR A 8 -7.72 -28.98 25.31
CA THR A 8 -7.66 -28.43 23.94
C THR A 8 -8.92 -27.63 23.61
N VAL A 9 -9.31 -26.72 24.49
CA VAL A 9 -10.35 -25.71 24.20
C VAL A 9 -9.93 -24.40 24.85
N LEU A 10 -8.85 -23.77 24.36
CA LEU A 10 -8.48 -22.40 24.77
C LEU A 10 -7.44 -21.77 23.83
N LEU A 11 -7.59 -21.97 22.52
CA LEU A 11 -6.76 -21.28 21.51
C LEU A 11 -7.54 -20.79 20.27
N VAL A 12 -8.88 -20.67 20.40
CA VAL A 12 -9.73 -20.03 19.37
C VAL A 12 -10.37 -18.74 19.88
N ALA A 13 -10.34 -18.46 21.18
CA ALA A 13 -11.05 -17.31 21.78
C ALA A 13 -10.22 -16.02 21.93
N ALA A 14 -8.93 -16.01 21.58
CA ALA A 14 -8.08 -14.82 21.74
C ALA A 14 -8.00 -13.90 20.51
N ASN A 15 -8.63 -14.27 19.38
CA ASN A 15 -8.61 -13.46 18.14
C ASN A 15 -9.91 -12.67 17.87
N MET A 16 -10.84 -12.59 18.84
CA MET A 16 -12.12 -11.88 18.65
C MET A 16 -12.23 -10.56 19.42
N CYS A 17 -11.11 -9.91 19.73
CA CYS A 17 -11.15 -8.48 20.06
C CYS A 17 -10.88 -7.67 18.80
N TYR A 18 -11.91 -7.54 17.96
CA TYR A 18 -12.28 -6.35 17.19
C TYR A 18 -13.48 -6.77 16.34
N ALA A 19 -14.68 -6.31 16.70
CA ALA A 19 -15.83 -6.35 15.82
C ALA A 19 -15.58 -5.34 14.68
N SER A 20 -14.63 -5.63 13.79
CA SER A 20 -14.53 -4.95 12.51
C SER A 20 -15.90 -5.08 11.83
N ASP A 21 -16.47 -3.98 11.32
CA ASP A 21 -17.72 -4.02 10.55
C ASP A 21 -17.65 -5.20 9.57
N THR A 22 -18.54 -6.18 9.75
CA THR A 22 -18.52 -7.44 9.00
C THR A 22 -18.60 -7.19 7.50
N THR A 23 -19.18 -6.06 7.09
CA THR A 23 -19.16 -5.57 5.70
C THR A 23 -17.75 -5.25 5.23
N THR A 24 -17.02 -4.44 5.99
CA THR A 24 -15.67 -3.98 5.66
C THR A 24 -14.68 -5.13 5.65
N ALA A 25 -14.75 -6.01 6.66
CA ALA A 25 -13.91 -7.21 6.72
C ALA A 25 -14.17 -8.15 5.53
N ASN A 26 -15.45 -8.37 5.20
CA ASN A 26 -15.84 -9.18 4.04
C ASN A 26 -15.36 -8.56 2.73
N PHE A 27 -15.55 -7.25 2.55
CA PHE A 27 -15.05 -6.51 1.40
C PHE A 27 -13.54 -6.70 1.23
N ILE A 28 -12.76 -6.36 2.25
CA ILE A 28 -11.29 -6.44 2.23
C ILE A 28 -10.81 -7.85 1.87
N THR A 29 -11.35 -8.85 2.55
CA THR A 29 -10.94 -10.25 2.37
C THR A 29 -11.21 -10.75 0.94
N GLN A 30 -12.23 -10.20 0.26
CA GLN A 30 -12.58 -10.59 -1.10
C GLN A 30 -11.87 -9.79 -2.18
N THR A 31 -11.55 -8.52 -1.90
CA THR A 31 -11.07 -7.60 -2.94
C THR A 31 -9.56 -7.45 -2.94
N TYR A 32 -8.85 -7.72 -1.84
CA TYR A 32 -7.39 -7.49 -1.80
C TYR A 32 -6.63 -8.23 -2.90
N LYS A 33 -7.03 -9.47 -3.25
CA LYS A 33 -6.39 -10.25 -4.32
C LYS A 33 -6.60 -9.69 -5.72
N GLN A 34 -7.61 -8.83 -5.89
CA GLN A 34 -7.90 -8.15 -7.16
C GLN A 34 -7.03 -6.90 -7.34
N ILE A 35 -6.38 -6.45 -6.27
CA ILE A 35 -5.61 -5.20 -6.19
C ILE A 35 -4.11 -5.50 -6.03
N ILE A 36 -3.79 -6.44 -5.15
CA ILE A 36 -2.43 -6.78 -4.75
C ILE A 36 -1.93 -7.93 -5.62
N ASN A 37 -0.67 -7.83 -6.06
CA ASN A 37 -0.04 -8.94 -6.76
C ASN A 37 0.23 -10.12 -5.81
N THR A 38 -0.64 -11.13 -5.89
CA THR A 38 -0.58 -12.33 -5.04
C THR A 38 0.50 -13.34 -5.44
N SER A 39 1.24 -13.10 -6.52
CA SER A 39 2.40 -13.95 -6.89
C SER A 39 3.62 -13.70 -5.99
N TYR A 40 3.63 -12.59 -5.26
CA TYR A 40 4.69 -12.23 -4.32
C TYR A 40 4.68 -13.12 -3.08
N ARG A 41 5.87 -13.46 -2.56
CA ARG A 41 5.99 -14.22 -1.29
C ARG A 41 5.51 -13.42 -0.08
N TYR A 42 5.56 -12.10 -0.18
CA TYR A 42 5.03 -11.13 0.78
C TYR A 42 4.86 -9.77 0.09
N TYR A 43 4.10 -8.89 0.71
CA TYR A 43 3.91 -7.52 0.20
C TYR A 43 3.77 -6.53 1.36
N TYR A 44 4.20 -5.29 1.15
CA TYR A 44 4.11 -4.24 2.14
C TYR A 44 2.80 -3.46 2.00
N ILE A 45 2.10 -3.24 3.11
CA ILE A 45 0.93 -2.35 3.18
C ILE A 45 1.21 -1.27 4.22
N GLN A 46 0.88 -0.02 3.89
CA GLN A 46 0.85 1.04 4.90
C GLN A 46 -0.19 0.71 5.98
N ASN A 47 0.26 0.59 7.23
CA ASN A 47 -0.57 0.12 8.33
C ASN A 47 -1.78 1.05 8.57
N GLU A 48 -1.55 2.35 8.65
CA GLU A 48 -2.61 3.33 8.85
C GLU A 48 -3.05 3.92 7.50
N ALA A 49 -4.32 3.73 7.15
CA ALA A 49 -4.89 4.38 6.00
C ALA A 49 -5.21 5.85 6.32
N LYS A 50 -4.77 6.74 5.45
CA LYS A 50 -5.21 8.15 5.50
C LYS A 50 -6.66 8.24 5.00
N SER A 51 -7.43 9.18 5.55
CA SER A 51 -8.67 9.60 4.91
C SER A 51 -8.33 10.28 3.59
N LEU A 52 -9.04 9.90 2.53
CA LEU A 52 -8.86 10.40 1.17
C LEU A 52 -9.00 11.93 1.07
N ILE A 53 -9.85 12.55 1.90
CA ILE A 53 -10.04 14.01 1.91
C ILE A 53 -8.78 14.76 2.34
N LYS A 54 -7.93 14.16 3.19
CA LYS A 54 -6.75 14.85 3.73
C LYS A 54 -5.70 15.14 2.65
N ASN A 55 -5.78 14.50 1.49
CA ASN A 55 -4.98 14.82 0.33
C ASN A 55 -5.84 15.51 -0.75
N LYS A 56 -5.88 16.84 -0.73
CA LYS A 56 -6.71 17.66 -1.64
C LYS A 56 -6.43 17.40 -3.12
N ALA A 57 -5.19 17.10 -3.48
CA ALA A 57 -4.82 16.81 -4.87
C ALA A 57 -5.47 15.49 -5.32
N HIS A 58 -5.28 14.42 -4.55
CA HIS A 58 -5.87 13.11 -4.87
C HIS A 58 -7.40 13.14 -4.85
N PHE A 59 -8.00 13.96 -3.96
CA PHE A 59 -9.45 14.12 -3.92
C PHE A 59 -9.98 14.73 -5.23
N ALA A 60 -9.29 15.72 -5.81
CA ALA A 60 -9.69 16.32 -7.08
C ALA A 60 -9.61 15.32 -8.24
N ASP A 61 -8.55 14.50 -8.29
CA ASP A 61 -8.41 13.45 -9.30
C ASP A 61 -9.52 12.41 -9.17
N ILE A 62 -9.80 11.94 -7.95
CA ILE A 62 -10.91 11.01 -7.70
C ILE A 62 -12.26 11.64 -8.07
N ASP A 63 -12.48 12.91 -7.76
CA ASP A 63 -13.73 13.61 -8.07
C ASP A 63 -13.99 13.68 -9.58
N PHE A 64 -12.93 13.98 -10.35
CA PHE A 64 -12.94 13.94 -11.81
C PHE A 64 -13.22 12.53 -12.32
N GLU A 65 -12.51 11.53 -11.80
CA GLU A 65 -12.65 10.14 -12.27
C GLU A 65 -14.02 9.53 -11.95
N LEU A 66 -14.58 9.84 -10.79
CA LEU A 66 -15.93 9.43 -10.42
C LEU A 66 -16.99 9.95 -11.41
N THR A 67 -16.76 11.07 -12.06
CA THR A 67 -17.69 11.63 -13.07
C THR A 67 -17.75 10.77 -14.34
N ASN A 68 -16.72 9.95 -14.59
CA ASN A 68 -16.64 9.03 -15.73
C ASN A 68 -17.08 7.59 -15.37
N ALA A 69 -17.55 7.35 -14.14
CA ALA A 69 -18.00 6.03 -13.72
C ALA A 69 -19.32 5.62 -14.41
N PRO A 70 -19.64 4.31 -14.50
CA PRO A 70 -20.91 3.85 -15.06
C PRO A 70 -22.12 4.50 -14.38
N GLN A 71 -23.19 4.78 -15.15
CA GLN A 71 -24.38 5.50 -14.68
C GLN A 71 -25.07 4.85 -13.46
N GLU A 72 -24.90 3.55 -13.25
CA GLU A 72 -25.47 2.82 -12.11
C GLU A 72 -24.76 3.10 -10.77
N VAL A 73 -23.56 3.70 -10.81
CA VAL A 73 -22.80 4.01 -9.60
C VAL A 73 -23.43 5.21 -8.90
N PRO A 74 -23.73 5.12 -7.59
CA PRO A 74 -24.30 6.23 -6.83
C PRO A 74 -23.20 7.25 -6.47
N ILE A 75 -22.66 7.96 -7.47
CA ILE A 75 -21.50 8.84 -7.35
C ILE A 75 -21.69 9.89 -6.24
N GLN A 76 -22.85 10.54 -6.19
CA GLN A 76 -23.12 11.60 -5.21
C GLN A 76 -23.15 11.06 -3.77
N ASP A 77 -23.67 9.85 -3.59
CA ASP A 77 -23.71 9.17 -2.29
C ASP A 77 -22.30 8.78 -1.84
N LEU A 78 -21.48 8.22 -2.74
CA LEU A 78 -20.06 7.93 -2.46
C LEU A 78 -19.27 9.20 -2.14
N LYS A 79 -19.48 10.30 -2.88
CA LYS A 79 -18.83 11.60 -2.60
C LYS A 79 -19.22 12.13 -1.22
N LEU A 80 -20.51 12.07 -0.88
CA LEU A 80 -20.99 12.52 0.43
C LEU A 80 -20.42 11.68 1.58
N ASN A 81 -20.39 10.35 1.42
CA ASN A 81 -19.84 9.45 2.43
C ASN A 81 -18.33 9.61 2.56
N LEU A 82 -17.63 9.79 1.43
CA LEU A 82 -16.21 10.10 1.40
C LEU A 82 -15.91 11.36 2.21
N GLN A 83 -16.69 12.44 2.01
CA GLN A 83 -16.53 13.71 2.73
C GLN A 83 -16.79 13.62 4.24
N LYS A 84 -17.66 12.70 4.67
CA LYS A 84 -17.97 12.47 6.09
C LYS A 84 -16.96 11.55 6.77
N ASP A 85 -16.15 10.82 6.01
CA ASP A 85 -15.29 9.80 6.55
C ASP A 85 -13.99 10.37 7.15
N THR A 86 -14.03 10.54 8.48
CA THR A 86 -12.93 11.06 9.29
C THR A 86 -12.29 10.01 10.19
N ALA A 87 -12.84 8.80 10.23
CA ALA A 87 -12.42 7.79 11.19
C ALA A 87 -11.06 7.19 10.80
N ALA A 88 -10.23 6.96 11.82
CA ALA A 88 -8.98 6.22 11.66
C ALA A 88 -9.27 4.80 11.15
N PHE A 89 -8.37 4.28 10.34
CA PHE A 89 -8.49 2.94 9.78
C PHE A 89 -7.11 2.28 9.76
N LYS A 90 -7.03 1.09 10.35
CA LYS A 90 -5.79 0.32 10.39
C LYS A 90 -5.96 -0.98 9.61
N TRP A 91 -5.07 -1.19 8.66
CA TRP A 91 -5.07 -2.39 7.82
C TRP A 91 -4.65 -3.65 8.58
N ASN A 92 -3.89 -3.52 9.66
CA ASN A 92 -3.54 -4.66 10.51
C ASN A 92 -4.72 -5.22 11.33
N ASP A 93 -5.85 -4.51 11.41
CA ASP A 93 -7.10 -5.03 11.98
C ASP A 93 -7.76 -6.07 11.04
N TYR A 94 -7.32 -6.13 9.78
CA TYR A 94 -7.84 -7.02 8.74
C TYR A 94 -6.70 -7.91 8.23
N PRO A 95 -6.38 -9.03 8.90
CA PRO A 95 -5.20 -9.82 8.61
C PRO A 95 -5.26 -10.41 7.19
N LEU A 96 -4.42 -9.89 6.30
CA LEU A 96 -4.27 -10.35 4.94
C LEU A 96 -3.09 -11.35 4.84
N PRO A 97 -3.25 -12.48 4.15
CA PRO A 97 -2.16 -13.44 3.96
C PRO A 97 -0.91 -12.80 3.36
N TYR A 98 0.26 -13.04 3.98
CA TYR A 98 1.57 -12.55 3.53
C TYR A 98 1.77 -11.02 3.58
N ALA A 99 0.80 -10.26 4.10
CA ALA A 99 0.94 -8.83 4.27
C ALA A 99 1.95 -8.50 5.38
N ARG A 100 2.81 -7.51 5.10
CA ARG A 100 3.71 -6.87 6.08
C ARG A 100 3.25 -5.45 6.28
N TYR A 101 2.64 -5.18 7.42
CA TYR A 101 2.16 -3.83 7.76
C TYR A 101 3.32 -2.97 8.22
N VAL A 102 3.48 -1.81 7.61
CA VAL A 102 4.57 -0.87 7.90
C VAL A 102 4.03 0.55 8.08
N ASP A 103 4.66 1.32 8.96
CA ASP A 103 4.34 2.74 9.09
C ASP A 103 4.84 3.52 7.86
N GLU A 104 4.20 4.66 7.57
CA GLU A 104 4.56 5.51 6.42
C GLU A 104 6.04 5.87 6.37
N LYS A 105 6.61 6.20 7.54
CA LYS A 105 8.04 6.56 7.69
C LYS A 105 8.99 5.39 7.48
N SER A 106 8.46 4.17 7.45
CA SER A 106 9.18 2.91 7.32
C SER A 106 8.88 2.22 5.99
N LEU A 107 8.13 2.86 5.08
CA LEU A 107 7.86 2.32 3.75
C LEU A 107 9.19 2.08 3.02
N PRO A 108 9.37 0.90 2.41
CA PRO A 108 10.56 0.63 1.62
C PRO A 108 10.56 1.57 0.42
N PHE A 109 11.46 2.55 0.44
CA PHE A 109 11.66 3.40 -0.71
C PHE A 109 12.33 2.61 -1.82
N TYR A 110 11.70 2.59 -2.98
CA TYR A 110 12.33 2.11 -4.19
C TYR A 110 12.30 3.21 -5.27
N PRO A 111 13.46 3.76 -5.67
CA PRO A 111 13.51 4.90 -6.56
C PRO A 111 13.33 4.46 -8.02
N PHE A 112 12.08 4.22 -8.46
CA PHE A 112 11.84 3.93 -9.87
C PHE A 112 11.80 5.19 -10.74
N GLN A 113 11.30 6.31 -10.22
CA GLN A 113 10.98 7.47 -11.08
C GLN A 113 11.83 8.72 -10.79
N ASN A 114 12.32 8.91 -9.55
CA ASN A 114 13.13 10.07 -9.17
C ASN A 114 14.30 9.66 -8.26
N ILE A 115 15.35 9.10 -8.86
CA ILE A 115 16.56 8.69 -8.11
C ILE A 115 17.43 9.92 -7.86
N ILE A 116 17.56 10.33 -6.59
CA ILE A 116 18.59 11.29 -6.20
C ILE A 116 19.87 10.50 -5.89
N LEU A 117 20.87 10.63 -6.77
CA LEU A 117 22.18 10.04 -6.54
C LEU A 117 23.05 10.98 -5.72
N LYS A 118 23.79 10.44 -4.76
CA LYS A 118 24.82 11.18 -4.02
C LYS A 118 26.12 10.40 -3.99
N TYR A 119 27.17 10.96 -4.58
CA TYR A 119 28.50 10.37 -4.47
C TYR A 119 29.02 10.53 -3.04
N VAL A 120 29.55 9.43 -2.51
CA VAL A 120 30.13 9.39 -1.16
C VAL A 120 31.48 8.68 -1.22
N PRO A 121 32.44 8.99 -0.33
CA PRO A 121 33.68 8.23 -0.24
C PRO A 121 33.42 6.73 -0.02
N ILE A 122 34.24 5.86 -0.60
CA ILE A 122 34.13 4.39 -0.39
C ILE A 122 34.15 4.01 1.10
N ALA A 123 34.91 4.74 1.93
CA ALA A 123 35.01 4.53 3.36
C ALA A 123 33.80 5.06 4.18
N THR A 124 32.72 5.51 3.53
CA THR A 124 31.53 6.00 4.22
C THR A 124 30.89 4.91 5.08
N LYS A 125 30.61 5.23 6.33
CA LYS A 125 29.99 4.29 7.29
C LYS A 125 28.60 3.84 6.81
N ALA A 126 28.25 2.59 7.07
CA ALA A 126 26.95 2.01 6.72
C ALA A 126 25.77 2.83 7.26
N SER A 127 25.85 3.31 8.51
CA SER A 127 24.79 4.13 9.12
C SER A 127 24.52 5.45 8.36
N THR A 128 25.54 6.03 7.73
CA THR A 128 25.38 7.21 6.87
C THR A 128 24.68 6.85 5.57
N ILE A 129 25.04 5.71 4.97
CA ILE A 129 24.38 5.19 3.77
C ILE A 129 22.91 4.89 4.06
N ASP A 130 22.59 4.25 5.19
CA ASP A 130 21.22 3.97 5.62
C ASP A 130 20.40 5.25 5.85
N SER A 131 21.03 6.28 6.42
CA SER A 131 20.40 7.59 6.61
C SER A 131 20.08 8.28 5.29
N LEU A 132 20.96 8.18 4.28
CA LEU A 132 20.67 8.67 2.93
C LEU A 132 19.53 7.89 2.28
N TRP A 133 19.51 6.56 2.42
CA TRP A 133 18.45 5.71 1.89
C TRP A 133 17.08 6.09 2.45
N LYS A 134 16.98 6.31 3.77
CA LYS A 134 15.75 6.79 4.44
C LYS A 134 15.29 8.18 3.98
N LYS A 135 16.19 8.97 3.40
CA LYS A 135 15.90 10.28 2.81
C LYS A 135 15.70 10.19 1.30
N HIS A 136 15.51 8.99 0.75
CA HIS A 136 15.29 8.77 -0.66
C HIS A 136 16.50 9.13 -1.55
N ILE A 137 17.71 9.07 -0.97
CA ILE A 137 18.98 9.36 -1.66
C ILE A 137 19.79 8.08 -1.76
N VAL A 138 20.18 7.73 -2.98
CA VAL A 138 21.02 6.57 -3.26
C VAL A 138 22.49 6.99 -3.19
N ALA A 139 23.19 6.45 -2.20
CA ALA A 139 24.62 6.66 -2.06
C ALA A 139 25.39 5.89 -3.16
N VAL A 140 26.30 6.57 -3.85
CA VAL A 140 27.19 5.99 -4.86
C VAL A 140 28.63 6.06 -4.33
N PRO A 141 29.18 4.96 -3.79
CA PRO A 141 30.54 4.95 -3.25
C PRO A 141 31.58 5.13 -4.37
N VAL A 142 32.45 6.13 -4.23
CA VAL A 142 33.49 6.46 -5.21
C VAL A 142 34.82 6.79 -4.52
N SER A 143 35.93 6.56 -5.23
CA SER A 143 37.27 6.96 -4.77
C SER A 143 37.44 8.48 -4.85
N SER A 144 38.31 9.04 -4.02
CA SER A 144 38.71 10.45 -4.15
C SER A 144 39.33 10.69 -5.53
N GLY A 145 38.96 11.80 -6.18
CA GLY A 145 39.44 12.15 -7.52
C GLY A 145 38.92 11.29 -8.66
N ALA A 146 37.82 10.55 -8.47
CA ALA A 146 37.23 9.73 -9.54
C ALA A 146 36.84 10.60 -10.77
N ASN A 147 37.21 10.14 -11.96
CA ASN A 147 36.81 10.77 -13.21
C ASN A 147 35.39 10.35 -13.63
N GLU A 148 34.84 11.03 -14.64
CA GLU A 148 33.46 10.81 -15.12
C GLU A 148 33.16 9.35 -15.48
N LYS A 149 34.09 8.66 -16.17
CA LYS A 149 33.93 7.25 -16.53
C LYS A 149 33.85 6.35 -15.29
N GLN A 150 34.63 6.65 -14.27
CA GLN A 150 34.59 5.93 -12.99
C GLN A 150 33.30 6.21 -12.21
N LEU A 151 32.84 7.46 -12.17
CA LEU A 151 31.55 7.83 -11.58
C LEU A 151 30.41 7.06 -12.26
N LYS A 152 30.38 7.06 -13.60
CA LYS A 152 29.33 6.38 -14.35
C LYS A 152 29.30 4.87 -14.11
N ARG A 153 30.48 4.26 -14.03
CA ARG A 153 30.60 2.82 -13.71
C ARG A 153 30.10 2.52 -12.30
N ALA A 154 30.37 3.40 -11.33
CA ALA A 154 29.89 3.24 -9.97
C ALA A 154 28.36 3.36 -9.89
N GLU A 155 27.76 4.34 -10.58
CA GLU A 155 26.30 4.47 -10.70
C GLU A 155 25.67 3.21 -11.26
N LEU A 156 26.16 2.72 -12.41
CA LEU A 156 25.62 1.53 -13.06
C LEU A 156 25.70 0.31 -12.14
N LYS A 157 26.78 0.17 -11.37
CA LYS A 157 26.93 -0.92 -10.40
C LYS A 157 25.89 -0.83 -9.28
N VAL A 158 25.68 0.35 -8.71
CA VAL A 158 24.68 0.57 -7.65
C VAL A 158 23.27 0.35 -8.19
N MET A 159 22.94 0.91 -9.36
CA MET A 159 21.64 0.74 -9.99
C MET A 159 21.36 -0.72 -10.36
N ALA A 160 22.37 -1.47 -10.83
CA ALA A 160 22.24 -2.89 -11.10
C ALA A 160 21.96 -3.69 -9.82
N ALA A 161 22.60 -3.33 -8.69
CA ALA A 161 22.34 -3.97 -7.41
C ALA A 161 20.91 -3.69 -6.91
N ILE A 162 20.45 -2.44 -7.03
CA ILE A 162 19.06 -2.05 -6.70
C ILE A 162 18.07 -2.87 -7.56
N ARG A 163 18.28 -2.91 -8.88
CA ARG A 163 17.44 -3.67 -9.83
C ARG A 163 17.38 -5.18 -9.55
N LYS A 164 18.43 -5.76 -8.95
CA LYS A 164 18.50 -7.18 -8.61
C LYS A 164 17.76 -7.54 -7.31
N LYS A 165 17.25 -6.57 -6.56
CA LYS A 165 16.42 -6.87 -5.39
C LYS A 165 15.18 -7.70 -5.80
N PRO A 166 14.63 -8.53 -4.90
CA PRO A 166 13.36 -9.19 -5.14
C PRO A 166 12.25 -8.17 -5.38
N GLU A 167 11.29 -8.46 -6.26
CA GLU A 167 10.17 -7.57 -6.55
C GLU A 167 9.40 -7.18 -5.28
N GLU A 168 9.29 -8.09 -4.30
CA GLU A 168 8.60 -7.82 -3.04
C GLU A 168 9.25 -6.70 -2.21
N GLU A 169 10.54 -6.44 -2.39
CA GLU A 169 11.25 -5.32 -1.75
C GLU A 169 11.13 -4.00 -2.52
N LYS A 170 10.62 -4.04 -3.74
CA LYS A 170 10.47 -2.87 -4.62
C LYS A 170 9.06 -2.30 -4.60
N ASN A 171 8.11 -3.08 -4.11
CA ASN A 171 6.69 -2.75 -4.16
C ASN A 171 6.13 -2.54 -2.75
N TYR A 172 5.40 -1.45 -2.57
CA TYR A 172 4.55 -1.24 -1.41
C TYR A 172 3.21 -0.67 -1.85
N TYR A 173 2.18 -0.96 -1.06
CA TYR A 173 0.82 -0.50 -1.29
C TYR A 173 0.42 0.52 -0.23
N ILE A 174 0.09 1.73 -0.68
CA ILE A 174 -0.68 2.70 0.10
C ILE A 174 -2.13 2.47 -0.27
N ILE A 175 -2.88 1.81 0.61
CA ILE A 175 -4.30 1.54 0.36
C ILE A 175 -5.11 2.47 1.24
N TRP A 176 -5.95 3.28 0.62
CA TRP A 176 -6.84 4.16 1.35
C TRP A 176 -7.99 3.38 1.99
N LYS A 177 -8.65 4.01 2.96
CA LYS A 177 -9.84 3.43 3.58
C LYS A 177 -10.96 3.25 2.53
N PRO A 178 -11.64 2.10 2.48
CA PRO A 178 -12.79 1.92 1.60
C PRO A 178 -13.96 2.83 2.01
N VAL A 179 -14.60 3.45 1.02
CA VAL A 179 -15.82 4.25 1.21
C VAL A 179 -16.99 3.51 0.60
N PHE A 180 -18.03 3.25 1.40
CA PHE A 180 -19.22 2.54 0.94
C PHE A 180 -20.34 3.51 0.55
N SER A 181 -21.18 3.11 -0.41
CA SER A 181 -22.49 3.72 -0.59
C SER A 181 -23.34 3.47 0.66
N SER A 182 -24.35 4.31 0.89
CA SER A 182 -25.29 4.22 2.01
C SER A 182 -26.03 2.88 2.03
N ASP A 183 -26.31 2.30 0.86
CA ASP A 183 -26.93 0.98 0.72
C ASP A 183 -25.92 -0.19 0.75
N LYS A 184 -24.62 0.10 0.88
CA LYS A 184 -23.51 -0.87 0.90
C LYS A 184 -23.45 -1.79 -0.33
N ARG A 185 -24.05 -1.38 -1.46
CA ARG A 185 -23.95 -2.08 -2.75
C ARG A 185 -22.74 -1.67 -3.57
N PHE A 186 -22.13 -0.53 -3.26
CA PHE A 186 -20.94 -0.05 -3.93
C PHE A 186 -19.85 0.31 -2.92
N ALA A 187 -18.59 0.17 -3.33
CA ALA A 187 -17.44 0.58 -2.55
C ALA A 187 -16.40 1.25 -3.45
N LEU A 188 -15.92 2.40 -3.03
CA LEU A 188 -14.79 3.13 -3.62
C LEU A 188 -13.52 2.78 -2.84
N LEU A 189 -12.44 2.49 -3.56
CA LEU A 189 -11.13 2.24 -2.97
C LEU A 189 -10.05 2.87 -3.84
N ALA A 190 -9.19 3.67 -3.24
CA ALA A 190 -7.98 4.15 -3.88
C ALA A 190 -6.79 3.31 -3.41
N VAL A 191 -5.81 3.14 -4.28
CA VAL A 191 -4.57 2.38 -4.04
C VAL A 191 -3.43 3.11 -4.74
N ASP A 192 -2.26 3.19 -4.12
CA ASP A 192 -1.05 3.69 -4.74
C ASP A 192 0.02 2.61 -4.59
N GLU A 193 0.53 2.18 -5.74
CA GLU A 193 1.61 1.22 -5.90
C GLU A 193 2.81 1.95 -6.51
N ASN A 194 3.78 2.29 -5.66
CA ASN A 194 5.04 2.94 -6.04
C ASN A 194 4.90 4.21 -6.91
N GLY A 195 3.95 5.08 -6.59
CA GLY A 195 3.70 6.31 -7.34
C GLY A 195 2.76 6.13 -8.53
N GLN A 196 2.18 4.95 -8.71
CA GLN A 196 1.07 4.73 -9.63
C GLN A 196 -0.19 4.53 -8.82
N GLY A 197 -1.06 5.53 -8.89
CA GLY A 197 -2.35 5.53 -8.23
C GLY A 197 -3.40 4.80 -9.05
N HIS A 198 -4.34 4.17 -8.36
CA HIS A 198 -5.49 3.50 -8.93
C HIS A 198 -6.74 3.82 -8.14
N THR A 199 -7.83 4.08 -8.84
CA THR A 199 -9.17 4.23 -8.27
C THR A 199 -10.04 3.08 -8.74
N TYR A 200 -10.57 2.33 -7.79
CA TYR A 200 -11.44 1.18 -8.01
C TYR A 200 -12.85 1.49 -7.50
N ILE A 201 -13.86 1.11 -8.29
CA ILE A 201 -15.24 1.02 -7.81
C ILE A 201 -15.67 -0.44 -7.89
N PHE A 202 -16.09 -0.97 -6.75
CA PHE A 202 -16.63 -2.30 -6.62
C PHE A 202 -18.14 -2.25 -6.53
N LYS A 203 -18.81 -3.22 -7.16
CA LYS A 203 -20.23 -3.50 -7.00
C LYS A 203 -20.38 -4.81 -6.22
N ARG A 204 -21.31 -4.82 -5.28
CA ARG A 204 -21.71 -6.01 -4.54
C ARG A 204 -22.75 -6.77 -5.35
N ASP A 205 -22.44 -8.01 -5.68
CA ASP A 205 -23.34 -8.98 -6.31
C ASP A 205 -23.54 -10.16 -5.35
N GLY A 206 -24.64 -10.11 -4.59
CA GLY A 206 -24.90 -11.01 -3.47
C GLY A 206 -23.79 -10.96 -2.41
N ASN A 207 -23.04 -12.06 -2.31
CA ASN A 207 -21.91 -12.20 -1.38
C ASN A 207 -20.55 -11.89 -2.01
N ARG A 208 -20.50 -11.41 -3.25
CA ARG A 208 -19.26 -11.13 -3.97
C ARG A 208 -19.07 -9.65 -4.23
N TRP A 209 -17.82 -9.21 -4.24
CA TRP A 209 -17.43 -7.87 -4.70
C TRP A 209 -16.70 -7.96 -6.03
N LEU A 210 -17.18 -7.22 -7.02
CA LEU A 210 -16.66 -7.21 -8.39
C LEU A 210 -16.19 -5.81 -8.75
N ILE A 211 -14.98 -5.69 -9.33
CA ILE A 211 -14.52 -4.42 -9.93
C ILE A 211 -15.40 -4.12 -11.14
N ILE A 212 -16.07 -2.97 -11.12
CA ILE A 212 -16.87 -2.46 -12.26
C ILE A 212 -16.24 -1.22 -12.91
N TYR A 213 -15.23 -0.63 -12.25
CA TYR A 213 -14.48 0.50 -12.74
C TYR A 213 -13.07 0.46 -12.15
N ASN A 214 -12.06 0.67 -12.98
CA ASN A 214 -10.66 0.83 -12.60
C ASN A 214 -10.04 1.92 -13.47
N LYS A 215 -9.40 2.89 -12.83
CA LYS A 215 -8.63 3.92 -13.51
C LYS A 215 -7.28 4.10 -12.84
N CYS A 216 -6.22 4.08 -13.65
CA CYS A 216 -4.87 4.44 -13.25
C CYS A 216 -4.66 5.96 -13.36
N TRP A 217 -3.97 6.54 -12.38
CA TRP A 217 -3.56 7.93 -12.31
C TRP A 217 -2.11 8.01 -11.81
N VAL A 218 -1.43 9.14 -12.06
CA VAL A 218 -0.05 9.36 -11.61
C VAL A 218 -0.12 9.99 -10.22
N ALA A 219 0.53 9.37 -9.23
CA ALA A 219 0.51 9.81 -7.83
C ALA A 219 1.64 10.79 -7.49
#